data_AF-A0A4U1FNV3-F1
#
_entry.id   AF-A0A4U1FNV3-F1
#
_cell.length_a   1.000
_cell.length_b   1.000
_cell.length_c   1.000
_cell.angle_alpha   90.00
_cell.angle_beta   90.00
_cell.angle_gamma   90.00
#
_symmetry.space_group_name_H-M   'P 1'
#
loop_
_entity.id
_entity.type
_entity.pdbx_description
1 polymer ?
#
loop_
_entity_poly.entity_id
_entity_poly.type
_entity_poly.pdbx_seq_one_letter_code
_entity_poly.pdbx_strand_id
1 'polypeptide(L)'
;MSEAKSGPEYASFFAVMGASAAMVFSALGAAYGTAKSGTGIAAMSVMRPELIMKSIIPVVMAGIIAIYGLVVAVLIANSLNDGISLYRSFLQLGAGLSVGLSGLAAGFAIGIVGDAGVRGTAQQPRLFVGMILILIFAEVLGLYGLIVALILSTKPELGAEYGACRLVGLRMRGGQGAARAPVIQFTNCRILRGRALLREDLWVRGGRILDPEKLFFEERRVADEQRDCGGCILAPGFIDVQINGGFGVDFSQATEDVGSGVALVARRILPHGVTSFCPTLVTSPPEVYCKVLPQIPVKSGGPHGAGVLGVHLEGPFISHEKRGAHPEAHLRSFEANAFQDLLATYGGLDNVRIVTLAPELGRSHEVIRALTALGICVSLGHSVADLGTAEEAVQSGATFITHLFNAMLPFHHRDPGIVGLLTSDRLPLGRHIFYGMIADGIHTNPAALRIAHRAHPEGLVLVTDAVPALGLGNGRHTLGQQEVEVDGLTAYVAGTNTLSGSIAPMDTCVRHFLQATGCSVESALEAASLHPAQLLGLEKHKGTLDFGADADFVVLDDSLHVRATYISGE
;
A
#
# COMPACT_ATOMS: atom_id res chain seq x y z
N MET A 1 -15.21 -31.43 43.70
CA MET A 1 -16.25 -30.86 42.80
C MET A 1 -15.94 -29.39 42.65
N SER A 2 -15.36 -29.02 41.51
CA SER A 2 -15.09 -27.62 41.15
C SER A 2 -16.44 -26.94 40.90
N GLU A 3 -16.80 -25.95 41.72
CA GLU A 3 -17.90 -25.03 41.43
C GLU A 3 -17.63 -24.39 40.06
N ALA A 4 -18.34 -24.84 39.04
CA ALA A 4 -18.48 -24.08 37.82
C ALA A 4 -19.09 -22.74 38.22
N LYS A 5 -18.40 -21.63 37.95
CA LYS A 5 -18.96 -20.28 38.07
C LYS A 5 -20.16 -20.20 37.13
N SER A 6 -21.35 -20.57 37.61
CA SER A 6 -22.59 -20.23 36.96
C SER A 6 -22.69 -18.71 36.94
N GLY A 7 -22.94 -18.14 35.76
CA GLY A 7 -23.37 -16.75 35.69
C GLY A 7 -24.62 -16.54 36.55
N PRO A 8 -24.94 -15.29 36.95
CA PRO A 8 -26.17 -15.03 37.70
C PRO A 8 -27.38 -15.60 36.97
N GLU A 9 -28.32 -16.25 37.69
CA GLU A 9 -29.49 -16.94 37.10
C GLU A 9 -30.34 -16.06 36.18
N TYR A 10 -30.28 -14.74 36.36
CA TYR A 10 -30.99 -13.75 35.53
C TYR A 10 -30.24 -13.35 34.25
N ALA A 11 -29.06 -13.90 33.95
CA ALA A 11 -28.31 -13.54 32.73
C ALA A 11 -29.16 -13.79 31.47
N SER A 12 -29.74 -14.98 31.34
CA SER A 12 -30.59 -15.37 30.21
C SER A 12 -31.85 -14.48 30.05
N PHE A 13 -32.31 -13.82 31.11
CA PHE A 13 -33.49 -12.94 31.05
C PHE A 13 -33.27 -11.75 30.10
N PHE A 14 -32.09 -11.11 30.16
CA PHE A 14 -31.79 -9.95 29.30
C PHE A 14 -31.67 -10.33 27.83
N ALA A 15 -31.11 -11.49 27.55
CA ALA A 15 -31.05 -12.06 26.21
C ALA A 15 -32.45 -12.34 25.64
N VAL A 16 -33.32 -12.98 26.42
CA VAL A 16 -34.72 -13.25 26.03
C VAL A 16 -35.51 -11.95 25.82
N MET A 17 -35.27 -10.92 26.65
CA MET A 17 -35.83 -9.59 26.42
C MET A 17 -35.33 -8.98 25.10
N GLY A 18 -34.06 -9.17 24.74
CA GLY A 18 -33.51 -8.78 23.45
C GLY A 18 -34.23 -9.42 22.27
N ALA A 19 -34.37 -10.75 22.29
CA ALA A 19 -35.11 -11.48 21.26
C ALA A 19 -36.58 -11.01 21.16
N SER A 20 -37.22 -10.78 22.31
CA SER A 20 -38.60 -10.29 22.38
C SER A 20 -38.72 -8.86 21.82
N ALA A 21 -37.80 -7.97 22.17
CA ALA A 21 -37.78 -6.59 21.68
C ALA A 21 -37.56 -6.52 20.16
N ALA A 22 -36.64 -7.35 19.63
CA ALA A 22 -36.39 -7.47 18.19
C ALA A 22 -37.68 -7.78 17.43
N MET A 23 -38.43 -8.78 17.91
CA MET A 23 -39.65 -9.22 17.26
C MET A 23 -40.82 -8.25 17.45
N VAL A 24 -41.11 -7.83 18.69
CA VAL A 24 -42.27 -6.99 19.01
C VAL A 24 -42.20 -5.64 18.30
N PHE A 25 -41.08 -4.93 18.37
CA PHE A 25 -41.00 -3.59 17.77
C PHE A 25 -40.95 -3.64 16.24
N SER A 26 -40.25 -4.61 15.65
CA SER A 26 -40.23 -4.79 14.19
C SER A 26 -41.60 -5.18 13.64
N ALA A 27 -42.33 -6.05 14.35
CA ALA A 27 -43.69 -6.44 13.99
C ALA A 27 -44.68 -5.28 14.12
N LEU A 28 -44.55 -4.43 15.15
CA LEU A 28 -45.35 -3.22 15.28
C LEU A 28 -45.10 -2.24 14.13
N GLY A 29 -43.83 -2.05 13.73
CA GLY A 29 -43.46 -1.26 12.56
C GLY A 29 -44.08 -1.80 11.28
N ALA A 30 -43.91 -3.10 11.02
CA ALA A 30 -44.47 -3.77 9.85
C ALA A 30 -46.01 -3.69 9.80
N ALA A 31 -46.67 -3.91 10.94
CA ALA A 31 -48.12 -3.84 11.07
C ALA A 31 -48.64 -2.43 10.79
N TYR A 32 -48.01 -1.40 11.37
CA TYR A 32 -48.38 0.00 11.11
C TYR A 32 -48.15 0.38 9.65
N GLY A 33 -46.98 0.06 9.10
CA GLY A 33 -46.62 0.34 7.71
C GLY A 33 -47.60 -0.30 6.73
N THR A 34 -48.00 -1.54 7.00
CA THR A 34 -49.02 -2.27 6.23
C THR A 34 -50.40 -1.63 6.37
N ALA A 35 -50.85 -1.35 7.59
CA ALA A 35 -52.18 -0.80 7.84
C ALA A 35 -52.37 0.58 7.19
N LYS A 36 -51.38 1.47 7.32
CA LYS A 36 -51.42 2.81 6.73
C LYS A 36 -51.26 2.81 5.22
N SER A 37 -50.34 2.02 4.68
CA SER A 37 -50.21 1.90 3.22
C SER A 37 -51.47 1.28 2.58
N GLY A 38 -52.12 0.35 3.29
CA GLY A 38 -53.37 -0.27 2.88
C GLY A 38 -54.52 0.72 2.68
N THR A 39 -54.60 1.79 3.48
CA THR A 39 -55.62 2.83 3.28
C THR A 39 -55.40 3.61 1.98
N GLY A 40 -54.14 3.85 1.62
CA GLY A 40 -53.76 4.46 0.33
C GLY A 40 -54.14 3.55 -0.84
N ILE A 41 -53.88 2.24 -0.73
CA ILE A 41 -54.23 1.26 -1.75
C ILE A 41 -55.74 1.17 -1.94
N ALA A 42 -56.52 1.13 -0.86
CA ALA A 42 -57.98 1.11 -0.94
C ALA A 42 -58.54 2.33 -1.70
N ALA A 43 -57.95 3.51 -1.50
CA ALA A 43 -58.29 4.71 -2.26
C ALA A 43 -57.88 4.59 -3.75
N MET A 44 -56.69 4.06 -4.04
CA MET A 44 -56.25 3.77 -5.41
C MET A 44 -57.20 2.80 -6.12
N SER A 45 -57.71 1.78 -5.43
CA SER A 45 -58.63 0.79 -5.99
C SER A 45 -59.96 1.39 -6.45
N VAL A 46 -60.38 2.52 -5.87
CA VAL A 46 -61.58 3.24 -6.29
C VAL A 46 -61.26 4.22 -7.43
N MET A 47 -60.13 4.92 -7.35
CA MET A 47 -59.78 5.97 -8.30
C MET A 47 -59.20 5.45 -9.63
N ARG A 48 -58.32 4.45 -9.56
CA ARG A 48 -57.54 3.89 -10.69
C ARG A 48 -57.28 2.39 -10.45
N PRO A 49 -58.30 1.52 -10.61
CA PRO A 49 -58.19 0.09 -10.32
C PRO A 49 -57.06 -0.63 -11.07
N GLU A 50 -56.68 -0.13 -12.24
CA GLU A 50 -55.60 -0.70 -13.06
C GLU A 50 -54.20 -0.51 -12.46
N LEU A 51 -54.05 0.38 -11.47
CA LEU A 51 -52.77 0.68 -10.81
C LEU A 51 -52.60 -0.01 -9.44
N ILE A 52 -53.55 -0.86 -9.03
CA ILE A 52 -53.52 -1.56 -7.73
C ILE A 52 -52.24 -2.38 -7.57
N MET A 53 -51.88 -3.19 -8.57
CA MET A 53 -50.70 -4.07 -8.48
C MET A 53 -49.39 -3.30 -8.27
N LYS A 54 -49.26 -2.11 -8.87
CA LYS A 54 -48.09 -1.24 -8.65
C LYS A 54 -48.09 -0.62 -7.26
N SER A 55 -49.25 -0.45 -6.66
CA SER A 55 -49.43 0.23 -5.37
C SER A 55 -49.22 -0.67 -4.15
N ILE A 56 -49.00 -1.98 -4.36
CA ILE A 56 -48.76 -2.96 -3.28
C ILE A 56 -47.34 -2.84 -2.70
N ILE A 57 -46.40 -2.22 -3.42
CA ILE A 57 -44.97 -2.13 -3.04
C ILE A 57 -44.74 -1.66 -1.59
N PRO A 58 -45.38 -0.58 -1.08
CA PRO A 58 -45.15 -0.13 0.29
C PRO A 58 -45.56 -1.16 1.35
N VAL A 59 -46.59 -1.98 1.09
CA VAL A 59 -47.03 -3.07 1.99
C VAL A 59 -46.00 -4.19 2.01
N VAL A 60 -45.44 -4.55 0.85
CA VAL A 60 -44.38 -5.57 0.77
C VAL A 60 -43.14 -5.11 1.54
N MET A 61 -42.71 -3.86 1.32
CA MET A 61 -41.56 -3.28 2.03
C MET A 61 -41.78 -3.19 3.54
N ALA A 62 -42.98 -2.81 3.99
CA ALA A 62 -43.32 -2.85 5.41
C ALA A 62 -43.21 -4.27 6.00
N GLY A 63 -43.62 -5.30 5.24
CA GLY A 63 -43.54 -6.70 5.65
C GLY A 63 -42.11 -7.22 5.85
N ILE A 64 -41.15 -6.75 5.05
CA ILE A 64 -39.73 -7.14 5.14
C ILE A 64 -39.13 -6.77 6.50
N ILE A 65 -39.58 -5.67 7.12
CA ILE A 65 -39.08 -5.21 8.43
C ILE A 65 -39.27 -6.28 9.52
N ALA A 66 -40.40 -6.99 9.51
CA ALA A 66 -40.65 -8.06 10.50
C ALA A 66 -39.66 -9.23 10.34
N ILE A 67 -39.16 -9.46 9.12
CA ILE A 67 -38.14 -10.49 8.84
C ILE A 67 -36.82 -10.12 9.52
N TYR A 68 -36.43 -8.84 9.54
CA TYR A 68 -35.20 -8.40 10.22
C TYR A 68 -35.26 -8.69 11.73
N GLY A 69 -36.39 -8.35 12.36
CA GLY A 69 -36.63 -8.67 13.77
C GLY A 69 -36.62 -10.18 14.04
N LEU A 70 -37.23 -10.97 13.14
CA LEU A 70 -37.25 -12.43 13.24
C LEU A 70 -35.85 -13.04 13.16
N VAL A 71 -35.04 -12.62 12.19
CA VAL A 71 -33.67 -13.14 12.01
C VAL A 71 -32.84 -12.91 13.27
N VAL A 72 -32.87 -11.69 13.83
CA VAL A 72 -32.12 -11.37 15.05
C VAL A 72 -32.68 -12.12 16.26
N ALA A 73 -34.00 -12.23 16.40
CA ALA A 73 -34.62 -13.00 17.48
C ALA A 73 -34.21 -14.48 17.45
N VAL A 74 -34.16 -15.09 16.26
CA VAL A 74 -33.69 -16.49 16.07
C VAL A 74 -32.21 -16.62 16.37
N LEU A 75 -31.37 -15.67 15.95
CA LEU A 75 -29.94 -15.66 16.27
C LEU A 75 -29.69 -15.58 17.78
N ILE A 76 -30.42 -14.71 18.47
CA ILE A 76 -30.34 -14.59 19.93
C ILE A 76 -30.82 -15.90 20.58
N ALA A 77 -31.97 -16.45 20.17
CA ALA A 77 -32.52 -17.68 20.72
C ALA A 77 -31.55 -18.88 20.57
N ASN A 78 -30.91 -19.02 19.41
CA ASN A 78 -29.92 -20.07 19.16
C ASN A 78 -28.62 -19.91 19.96
N SER A 79 -28.38 -18.73 20.52
CA SER A 79 -27.19 -18.43 21.31
C SER A 79 -27.43 -18.53 22.83
N LEU A 80 -28.65 -18.86 23.26
CA LEU A 80 -28.97 -19.11 24.66
C LEU A 80 -28.41 -20.46 25.11
N ASN A 81 -27.56 -20.44 26.14
CA ASN A 81 -27.02 -21.64 26.77
C ASN A 81 -26.90 -21.43 28.30
N ASP A 82 -26.80 -22.53 29.05
CA ASP A 82 -26.75 -22.52 30.52
C ASP A 82 -25.50 -21.81 31.10
N GLY A 83 -24.55 -21.39 30.25
CA GLY A 83 -23.31 -20.69 30.60
C GLY A 83 -23.22 -19.25 30.09
N ILE A 84 -24.34 -18.62 29.69
CA ILE A 84 -24.30 -17.28 29.09
C ILE A 84 -23.81 -16.22 30.07
N SER A 85 -22.83 -15.41 29.65
CA SER A 85 -22.33 -14.31 30.48
C SER A 85 -23.34 -13.15 30.54
N LEU A 86 -23.36 -12.43 31.67
CA LEU A 86 -24.21 -11.25 31.83
C LEU A 86 -23.91 -10.18 30.78
N TYR A 87 -22.63 -9.99 30.44
CA TYR A 87 -22.19 -9.07 29.39
C TYR A 87 -22.77 -9.45 28.02
N ARG A 88 -22.69 -10.73 27.64
CA ARG A 88 -23.27 -11.23 26.38
C ARG A 88 -24.78 -11.05 26.35
N SER A 89 -25.44 -11.21 27.48
CA SER A 89 -26.89 -11.01 27.60
C SER A 89 -27.32 -9.55 27.42
N PHE A 90 -26.54 -8.58 27.92
CA PHE A 90 -26.77 -7.16 27.65
C PHE A 90 -26.48 -6.77 26.18
N LEU A 91 -25.46 -7.37 25.56
CA LEU A 91 -25.20 -7.17 24.13
C LEU A 91 -26.37 -7.66 23.28
N GLN A 92 -26.95 -8.81 23.62
CA GLN A 92 -28.12 -9.35 22.94
C GLN A 92 -29.38 -8.50 23.16
N LEU A 93 -29.56 -7.93 24.35
CA LEU A 93 -30.59 -6.92 24.59
C LEU A 93 -30.40 -5.70 23.69
N GLY A 94 -29.18 -5.17 23.60
CA GLY A 94 -28.84 -4.04 22.74
C GLY A 94 -29.06 -4.33 21.25
N ALA A 95 -28.67 -5.53 20.80
CA ALA A 95 -28.92 -5.99 19.44
C ALA A 95 -30.42 -6.03 19.12
N GLY A 96 -31.22 -6.59 20.02
CA GLY A 96 -32.67 -6.67 19.86
C GLY A 96 -33.38 -5.32 19.85
N LEU A 97 -32.99 -4.40 20.74
CA LEU A 97 -33.54 -3.04 20.76
C LEU A 97 -33.13 -2.24 19.52
N SER A 98 -31.90 -2.41 19.03
CA SER A 98 -31.40 -1.71 17.84
C SER A 98 -32.20 -2.06 16.59
N VAL A 99 -32.36 -3.36 16.28
CA VAL A 99 -33.18 -3.79 15.13
C VAL A 99 -34.66 -3.47 15.34
N GLY A 100 -35.17 -3.70 16.56
CA GLY A 100 -36.59 -3.50 16.88
C GLY A 100 -37.05 -2.06 16.73
N LEU A 101 -36.39 -1.11 17.38
CA LEU A 101 -36.77 0.31 17.34
C LEU A 101 -36.52 0.93 15.98
N SER A 102 -35.45 0.53 15.29
CA SER A 102 -35.19 0.98 13.92
C SER A 102 -36.24 0.45 12.95
N GLY A 103 -36.66 -0.81 13.11
CA GLY A 103 -37.76 -1.40 12.36
C GLY A 103 -39.10 -0.70 12.62
N LEU A 104 -39.39 -0.34 13.86
CA LEU A 104 -40.56 0.46 14.21
C LEU A 104 -40.57 1.82 13.49
N ALA A 105 -39.44 2.53 13.51
CA ALA A 105 -39.28 3.82 12.85
C ALA A 105 -39.41 3.70 11.31
N ALA A 106 -38.76 2.70 10.71
CA ALA A 106 -38.86 2.42 9.28
C ALA A 106 -40.29 2.11 8.86
N GLY A 107 -41.01 1.28 9.63
CA GLY A 107 -42.40 0.93 9.36
C GLY A 107 -43.34 2.13 9.48
N PHE A 108 -43.08 3.03 10.43
CA PHE A 108 -43.82 4.29 10.56
C PHE A 108 -43.62 5.19 9.33
N ALA A 109 -42.38 5.38 8.89
CA ALA A 109 -42.05 6.16 7.71
C ALA A 109 -42.66 5.57 6.44
N ILE A 110 -42.52 4.25 6.23
CA ILE A 110 -43.11 3.53 5.09
C ILE A 110 -44.63 3.67 5.10
N GLY A 111 -45.29 3.56 6.25
CA GLY A 111 -46.73 3.73 6.36
C GLY A 111 -47.23 5.10 5.91
N ILE A 112 -46.58 6.18 6.35
CA ILE A 112 -46.96 7.55 6.00
C ILE A 112 -46.68 7.82 4.51
N VAL A 113 -45.49 7.45 4.04
CA VAL A 113 -45.07 7.67 2.66
C VAL A 113 -45.89 6.81 1.71
N GLY A 114 -46.20 5.56 2.07
CA GLY A 114 -47.05 4.67 1.30
C GLY A 114 -48.47 5.22 1.17
N ASP A 115 -49.07 5.65 2.27
CA ASP A 115 -50.43 6.21 2.27
C ASP A 115 -50.54 7.49 1.42
N ALA A 116 -49.61 8.44 1.61
CA ALA A 116 -49.58 9.69 0.86
C ALA A 116 -49.14 9.50 -0.60
N GLY A 117 -48.11 8.70 -0.83
CA GLY A 117 -47.52 8.44 -2.14
C GLY A 117 -48.44 7.64 -3.05
N VAL A 118 -49.17 6.64 -2.53
CA VAL A 118 -50.15 5.88 -3.31
C VAL A 118 -51.32 6.78 -3.72
N ARG A 119 -51.85 7.61 -2.79
CA ARG A 119 -52.90 8.59 -3.13
C ARG A 119 -52.41 9.65 -4.12
N GLY A 120 -51.19 10.15 -3.96
CA GLY A 120 -50.58 11.09 -4.90
C GLY A 120 -50.41 10.48 -6.29
N THR A 121 -49.99 9.21 -6.36
CA THR A 121 -49.87 8.46 -7.62
C THR A 121 -51.23 8.25 -8.29
N ALA A 122 -52.31 8.09 -7.51
CA ALA A 122 -53.67 7.96 -8.04
C ALA A 122 -54.13 9.22 -8.78
N GLN A 123 -53.69 10.40 -8.32
CA GLN A 123 -53.97 11.68 -8.96
C GLN A 123 -53.01 11.97 -10.11
N GLN A 124 -51.72 11.71 -9.92
CA GLN A 124 -50.66 11.97 -10.90
C GLN A 124 -49.70 10.78 -10.99
N PRO A 125 -49.87 9.88 -11.97
CA PRO A 125 -49.08 8.64 -12.08
C PRO A 125 -47.56 8.85 -12.19
N ARG A 126 -47.10 10.03 -12.60
CA ARG A 126 -45.66 10.36 -12.66
C ARG A 126 -44.98 10.40 -11.29
N LEU A 127 -45.74 10.58 -10.21
CA LEU A 127 -45.23 10.60 -8.83
C LEU A 127 -44.83 9.21 -8.32
N PHE A 128 -45.18 8.14 -9.05
CA PHE A 128 -44.84 6.76 -8.68
C PHE A 128 -43.35 6.57 -8.41
N VAL A 129 -42.48 7.08 -9.30
CA VAL A 129 -41.02 6.94 -9.15
C VAL A 129 -40.52 7.67 -7.89
N GLY A 130 -41.05 8.88 -7.65
CA GLY A 130 -40.68 9.67 -6.46
C GLY A 130 -41.09 8.98 -5.16
N MET A 131 -42.28 8.37 -5.12
CA MET A 131 -42.72 7.56 -3.97
C MET A 131 -41.76 6.40 -3.70
N ILE A 132 -41.36 5.66 -4.73
CA ILE A 132 -40.45 4.51 -4.57
C ILE A 132 -39.09 4.94 -4.01
N LEU A 133 -38.52 6.04 -4.50
CA LEU A 133 -37.25 6.55 -3.98
C LEU A 133 -37.34 6.88 -2.47
N ILE A 134 -38.43 7.50 -2.04
CA ILE A 134 -38.64 7.83 -0.62
C ILE A 134 -38.81 6.55 0.21
N LEU A 135 -39.53 5.55 -0.31
CA LEU A 135 -39.71 4.26 0.38
C LEU A 135 -38.39 3.51 0.58
N ILE A 136 -37.48 3.57 -0.40
CA ILE A 136 -36.13 2.97 -0.27
C ILE A 136 -35.38 3.63 0.89
N PHE A 137 -35.35 4.97 0.96
CA PHE A 137 -34.70 5.66 2.07
C PHE A 137 -35.36 5.39 3.43
N ALA A 138 -36.68 5.22 3.46
CA ALA A 138 -37.41 4.86 4.67
C ALA A 138 -37.08 3.43 5.14
N GLU A 139 -36.89 2.48 4.22
CA GLU A 139 -36.52 1.09 4.53
C GLU A 139 -35.10 0.96 5.07
N VAL A 140 -34.16 1.75 4.53
CA VAL A 140 -32.75 1.73 4.93
C VAL A 140 -32.55 1.96 6.43
N LEU A 141 -33.46 2.71 7.09
CA LEU A 141 -33.45 2.88 8.54
C LEU A 141 -33.52 1.54 9.30
N GLY A 142 -34.35 0.61 8.82
CA GLY A 142 -34.47 -0.74 9.40
C GLY A 142 -33.22 -1.59 9.14
N LEU A 143 -32.61 -1.42 7.97
CA LEU A 143 -31.39 -2.14 7.57
C LEU A 143 -30.18 -1.73 8.43
N TYR A 144 -30.05 -0.45 8.79
CA TYR A 144 -29.02 -0.01 9.74
C TYR A 144 -29.14 -0.69 11.10
N GLY A 145 -30.36 -0.79 11.64
CA GLY A 145 -30.63 -1.50 12.89
C GLY A 145 -30.25 -2.98 12.82
N LEU A 146 -30.51 -3.63 11.68
CA LEU A 146 -30.12 -5.03 11.46
C LEU A 146 -28.59 -5.21 11.44
N ILE A 147 -27.85 -4.36 10.72
CA ILE A 147 -26.38 -4.45 10.64
C ILE A 147 -25.76 -4.31 12.04
N VAL A 148 -26.20 -3.30 12.80
CA VAL A 148 -25.72 -3.08 14.17
C VAL A 148 -26.03 -4.28 15.05
N ALA A 149 -27.23 -4.85 14.96
CA ALA A 149 -27.61 -6.05 15.70
C ALA A 149 -26.70 -7.25 15.37
N LEU A 150 -26.39 -7.48 14.10
CA LEU A 150 -25.49 -8.57 13.68
C LEU A 150 -24.06 -8.38 14.21
N ILE A 151 -23.52 -7.16 14.15
CA ILE A 151 -22.18 -6.85 14.69
C ILE A 151 -22.13 -7.11 16.19
N LEU A 152 -23.17 -6.70 16.93
CA LEU A 152 -23.28 -6.94 18.37
C LEU A 152 -23.38 -8.44 18.70
N SER A 153 -24.02 -9.24 17.83
CA SER A 153 -24.12 -10.69 17.99
C SER A 153 -22.83 -11.46 17.63
N THR A 154 -21.91 -10.88 16.86
CA THR A 154 -20.65 -11.55 16.44
C THR A 154 -19.41 -11.18 17.26
N LYS A 155 -19.50 -10.27 18.25
CA LYS A 155 -18.35 -9.88 19.08
C LYS A 155 -17.93 -11.01 20.06
N PRO A 156 -16.64 -11.44 20.08
CA PRO A 156 -16.15 -12.42 21.04
C PRO A 156 -16.01 -11.85 22.46
N GLU A 157 -16.13 -12.72 23.47
CA GLU A 157 -16.03 -12.37 24.90
C GLU A 157 -14.62 -11.92 25.29
N LEU A 158 -14.49 -10.70 25.81
CA LEU A 158 -13.26 -10.21 26.43
C LEU A 158 -13.24 -10.59 27.92
N GLY A 159 -12.61 -11.74 28.24
CA GLY A 159 -11.84 -11.92 29.47
C GLY A 159 -12.32 -12.94 30.51
N ALA A 160 -11.67 -14.11 30.54
CA ALA A 160 -11.52 -14.95 31.73
C ALA A 160 -10.24 -15.82 31.70
N GLU A 161 -9.07 -15.24 31.37
CA GLU A 161 -7.77 -15.91 31.63
C GLU A 161 -6.59 -14.91 31.51
N TYR A 162 -6.28 -14.22 32.60
CA TYR A 162 -4.95 -13.67 32.85
C TYR A 162 -4.52 -14.15 34.23
N GLY A 163 -3.76 -15.24 34.27
CA GLY A 163 -3.28 -15.78 35.55
C GLY A 163 -2.61 -17.14 35.53
N ALA A 164 -1.93 -17.58 34.47
CA ALA A 164 -0.89 -18.62 34.57
C ALA A 164 -0.04 -18.69 33.30
N CYS A 165 1.27 -18.69 33.50
CA CYS A 165 2.31 -18.69 32.49
C CYS A 165 2.63 -20.13 32.04
N ARG A 166 2.65 -20.41 30.72
CA ARG A 166 3.71 -21.19 30.02
C ARG A 166 3.48 -21.28 28.50
N LEU A 167 4.28 -20.47 27.80
CA LEU A 167 5.03 -20.76 26.56
C LEU A 167 4.74 -22.07 25.79
N VAL A 168 4.09 -21.93 24.63
CA VAL A 168 4.56 -22.37 23.29
C VAL A 168 3.95 -21.34 22.31
N GLY A 169 4.65 -20.33 21.81
CA GLY A 169 5.69 -20.49 20.80
C GLY A 169 5.23 -20.05 19.39
N LEU A 170 4.48 -18.96 19.25
CA LEU A 170 4.36 -18.20 17.98
C LEU A 170 4.14 -16.72 18.29
N ARG A 171 5.22 -15.93 18.17
CA ARG A 171 5.24 -14.48 18.38
C ARG A 171 4.51 -13.77 17.23
N MET A 172 3.31 -13.26 17.49
CA MET A 172 2.84 -12.01 16.87
C MET A 172 3.24 -10.87 17.81
N ARG A 173 4.28 -10.10 17.46
CA ARG A 173 4.64 -8.86 18.15
C ARG A 173 3.89 -7.71 17.49
N GLY A 174 3.08 -6.98 18.26
CA GLY A 174 2.59 -5.63 17.91
C GLY A 174 1.07 -5.48 17.99
N GLY A 175 0.56 -4.79 19.02
CA GLY A 175 -0.87 -4.45 19.05
C GLY A 175 -1.33 -3.59 20.23
N GLN A 176 -0.81 -3.80 21.45
CA GLN A 176 -1.30 -3.05 22.63
C GLN A 176 -0.61 -1.69 22.86
N GLY A 177 0.58 -1.45 22.27
CA GLY A 177 1.28 -0.16 22.39
C GLY A 177 0.75 0.94 21.46
N ALA A 178 0.29 0.57 20.26
CA ALA A 178 -0.09 1.53 19.22
C ALA A 178 -1.37 2.32 19.55
N ALA A 179 -2.35 1.71 20.25
CA ALA A 179 -3.58 2.39 20.66
C ALA A 179 -3.35 3.48 21.74
N ARG A 180 -2.24 3.42 22.48
CA ARG A 180 -1.85 4.41 23.49
C ARG A 180 -0.86 5.46 22.97
N ALA A 181 -0.34 5.32 21.76
CA ALA A 181 0.56 6.30 21.18
C ALA A 181 -0.14 7.65 20.98
N PRO A 182 0.59 8.78 21.09
CA PRO A 182 0.02 10.10 20.83
C PRO A 182 -0.45 10.19 19.37
N VAL A 183 -1.57 10.88 19.17
CA VAL A 183 -2.11 11.22 17.87
C VAL A 183 -1.52 12.57 17.44
N ILE A 184 -0.81 12.57 16.32
CA ILE A 184 -0.22 13.77 15.73
C ILE A 184 -1.05 14.14 14.51
N GLN A 185 -1.45 15.40 14.41
CA GLN A 185 -2.14 15.97 13.27
C GLN A 185 -1.23 16.99 12.57
N PHE A 186 -0.99 16.77 11.29
CA PHE A 186 -0.31 17.72 10.42
C PHE A 186 -1.36 18.54 9.70
N THR A 187 -1.40 19.85 9.93
CA THR A 187 -2.42 20.76 9.41
C THR A 187 -1.87 21.67 8.33
N ASN A 188 -2.78 22.25 7.53
CA ASN A 188 -2.41 23.23 6.49
C ASN A 188 -1.36 22.67 5.51
N CYS A 189 -1.57 21.45 5.03
CA CYS A 189 -0.73 20.78 4.04
C CYS A 189 -1.51 20.45 2.76
N ARG A 190 -0.75 20.09 1.72
CA ARG A 190 -1.26 19.45 0.49
C ARG A 190 -0.73 18.02 0.44
N ILE A 191 -1.60 17.04 0.62
CA ILE A 191 -1.24 15.62 0.72
C ILE A 191 -1.33 14.99 -0.67
N LEU A 192 -0.28 14.29 -1.09
CA LEU A 192 -0.32 13.44 -2.27
C LEU A 192 -1.05 12.13 -1.94
N ARG A 193 -2.30 12.01 -2.39
CA ARG A 193 -3.14 10.81 -2.22
C ARG A 193 -4.02 10.64 -3.45
N GLY A 194 -4.20 9.40 -3.91
CA GLY A 194 -5.06 9.11 -5.07
C GLY A 194 -4.62 9.83 -6.35
N ARG A 195 -3.31 9.98 -6.56
CA ARG A 195 -2.69 10.68 -7.71
C ARG A 195 -3.00 12.19 -7.80
N ALA A 196 -3.39 12.82 -6.70
CA ALA A 196 -3.67 14.25 -6.64
C ALA A 196 -3.10 14.89 -5.37
N LEU A 197 -2.77 16.18 -5.44
CA LEU A 197 -2.49 16.99 -4.26
C LEU A 197 -3.79 17.53 -3.66
N LEU A 198 -4.18 16.98 -2.50
CA LEU A 198 -5.41 17.32 -1.79
C LEU A 198 -5.11 18.21 -0.59
N ARG A 199 -5.91 19.25 -0.36
CA ARG A 199 -5.77 20.11 0.82
C ARG A 199 -6.54 19.50 1.99
N GLU A 200 -5.86 18.66 2.74
CA GLU A 200 -6.38 17.87 3.87
C GLU A 200 -5.34 17.82 4.99
N ASP A 201 -5.76 17.41 6.18
CA ASP A 201 -4.86 17.18 7.31
C ASP A 201 -4.40 15.72 7.35
N LEU A 202 -3.13 15.48 7.67
CA LEU A 202 -2.60 14.12 7.83
C LEU A 202 -2.61 13.73 9.31
N TRP A 203 -3.21 12.58 9.61
CA TRP A 203 -3.31 12.07 10.98
C TRP A 203 -2.41 10.86 11.14
N VAL A 204 -1.59 10.85 12.19
CA VAL A 204 -0.60 9.80 12.44
C VAL A 204 -0.68 9.31 13.88
N ARG A 205 -0.60 7.99 14.08
CA ARG A 205 -0.47 7.37 15.39
C ARG A 205 0.34 6.08 15.31
N GLY A 206 1.32 5.95 16.20
CA GLY A 206 2.09 4.72 16.33
C GLY A 206 2.73 4.25 15.02
N GLY A 207 3.23 5.18 14.22
CA GLY A 207 3.86 4.91 12.93
C GLY A 207 2.94 4.64 11.76
N ARG A 208 1.62 4.85 11.90
CA ARG A 208 0.62 4.58 10.86
C ARG A 208 -0.22 5.81 10.56
N ILE A 209 -0.60 5.93 9.30
CA ILE A 209 -1.57 6.95 8.84
C ILE A 209 -2.96 6.52 9.27
N LEU A 210 -3.68 7.44 9.92
CA LEU A 210 -5.02 7.21 10.46
C LEU A 210 -6.11 7.77 9.56
N ASP A 211 -7.24 7.08 9.60
CA ASP A 211 -8.51 7.57 9.09
C ASP A 211 -9.13 8.53 10.14
N PRO A 212 -9.28 9.82 9.83
CA PRO A 212 -9.84 10.81 10.75
C PRO A 212 -11.30 10.52 11.10
N GLU A 213 -12.06 9.88 10.21
CA GLU A 213 -13.47 9.56 10.47
C GLU A 213 -13.59 8.57 11.63
N LYS A 214 -12.78 7.50 11.61
CA LYS A 214 -12.74 6.52 12.70
C LYS A 214 -12.25 7.14 14.01
N LEU A 215 -11.21 7.97 13.94
CA LEU A 215 -10.68 8.65 15.12
C LEU A 215 -11.74 9.55 15.78
N PHE A 216 -12.47 10.33 14.98
CA PHE A 216 -13.46 11.28 15.48
C PHE A 216 -14.75 10.61 15.93
N PHE A 217 -15.32 9.71 15.13
CA PHE A 217 -16.65 9.14 15.39
C PHE A 217 -16.60 7.91 16.32
N GLU A 218 -15.59 7.05 16.20
CA GLU A 218 -15.48 5.84 17.02
C GLU A 218 -14.73 6.10 18.31
N GLU A 219 -13.57 6.75 18.23
CA GLU A 219 -12.70 6.98 19.40
C GLU A 219 -13.02 8.28 20.15
N ARG A 220 -13.70 9.25 19.50
CA ARG A 220 -14.00 10.59 20.03
C ARG A 220 -12.76 11.30 20.57
N ARG A 221 -11.63 11.11 19.90
CA ARG A 221 -10.34 11.73 20.25
C ARG A 221 -10.02 12.89 19.32
N VAL A 222 -9.32 13.87 19.88
CA VAL A 222 -8.67 14.95 19.15
C VAL A 222 -7.16 14.68 19.08
N ALA A 223 -6.45 15.46 18.26
CA ALA A 223 -4.99 15.39 18.20
C ALA A 223 -4.38 15.71 19.58
N ASP A 224 -3.40 14.92 19.99
CA ASP A 224 -2.57 15.21 21.17
C ASP A 224 -1.52 16.29 20.82
N GLU A 225 -1.07 16.32 19.56
CA GLU A 225 -0.13 17.31 19.02
C GLU A 225 -0.58 17.78 17.62
N GLN A 226 -0.46 19.09 17.35
CA GLN A 226 -0.71 19.67 16.03
C GLN A 226 0.56 20.31 15.47
N ARG A 227 0.83 20.07 14.19
CA ARG A 227 1.97 20.62 13.46
C ARG A 227 1.49 21.32 12.19
N ASP A 228 1.64 22.64 12.13
CA ASP A 228 1.33 23.42 10.93
C ASP A 228 2.43 23.21 9.88
N CYS A 229 2.04 22.72 8.69
CA CYS A 229 2.94 22.50 7.57
C CYS A 229 3.13 23.74 6.68
N GLY A 230 2.50 24.87 6.97
CA GLY A 230 2.72 26.14 6.28
C GLY A 230 2.35 26.12 4.79
N GLY A 231 1.40 25.28 4.39
CA GLY A 231 1.01 25.08 3.00
C GLY A 231 1.91 24.11 2.22
N CYS A 232 2.92 23.49 2.87
CA CYS A 232 3.84 22.55 2.21
C CYS A 232 3.13 21.30 1.66
N ILE A 233 3.81 20.65 0.72
CA ILE A 233 3.39 19.37 0.13
C ILE A 233 3.86 18.24 1.06
N LEU A 234 2.97 17.30 1.36
CA LEU A 234 3.29 16.03 2.02
C LEU A 234 3.18 14.92 0.99
N ALA A 235 4.30 14.28 0.68
CA ALA A 235 4.38 13.17 -0.25
C ALA A 235 4.88 11.90 0.47
N PRO A 236 4.54 10.69 0.02
CA PRO A 236 5.12 9.48 0.59
C PRO A 236 6.65 9.53 0.49
N GLY A 237 7.31 8.98 1.51
CA GLY A 237 8.77 9.01 1.59
C GLY A 237 9.41 8.32 0.39
N PHE A 238 10.52 8.86 -0.10
CA PHE A 238 11.14 8.35 -1.32
C PHE A 238 11.77 6.97 -1.07
N ILE A 239 11.72 6.13 -2.09
CA ILE A 239 12.26 4.77 -2.09
C ILE A 239 13.31 4.66 -3.19
N ASP A 240 14.57 4.47 -2.80
CA ASP A 240 15.67 4.31 -3.75
C ASP A 240 16.04 2.84 -3.93
N VAL A 241 15.66 2.25 -5.05
CA VAL A 241 15.86 0.81 -5.31
C VAL A 241 17.22 0.47 -5.93
N GLN A 242 18.03 1.47 -6.27
CA GLN A 242 19.38 1.27 -6.80
C GLN A 242 20.32 2.37 -6.30
N ILE A 243 21.14 2.02 -5.31
CA ILE A 243 22.18 2.86 -4.71
C ILE A 243 23.35 1.99 -4.26
N ASN A 244 24.53 2.26 -4.80
CA ASN A 244 25.73 1.41 -4.67
C ASN A 244 26.55 1.82 -3.44
N GLY A 245 26.37 3.06 -3.00
CA GLY A 245 27.02 3.60 -1.82
C GLY A 245 26.75 5.09 -1.64
N GLY A 246 27.47 5.69 -0.71
CA GLY A 246 27.47 7.12 -0.49
C GLY A 246 28.30 7.52 0.72
N PHE A 247 28.69 8.78 0.79
CA PHE A 247 29.43 9.37 1.90
C PHE A 247 30.75 8.63 2.20
N GLY A 248 31.42 8.15 1.16
CA GLY A 248 32.65 7.37 1.22
C GLY A 248 32.46 5.87 1.49
N VAL A 249 31.21 5.40 1.63
CA VAL A 249 30.90 3.98 1.84
C VAL A 249 30.55 3.32 0.51
N ASP A 250 31.16 2.17 0.25
CA ASP A 250 30.87 1.26 -0.86
C ASP A 250 30.30 -0.05 -0.31
N PHE A 251 29.09 -0.42 -0.71
CA PHE A 251 28.44 -1.64 -0.22
C PHE A 251 29.07 -2.92 -0.78
N SER A 252 29.81 -2.82 -1.88
CA SER A 252 30.49 -3.96 -2.52
C SER A 252 31.89 -4.20 -1.95
N GLN A 253 32.35 -3.37 -1.00
CA GLN A 253 33.63 -3.58 -0.32
C GLN A 253 33.46 -4.45 0.92
N ALA A 254 34.18 -5.58 0.94
CA ALA A 254 34.19 -6.55 2.03
C ALA A 254 34.98 -6.05 3.26
N THR A 255 34.55 -4.95 3.87
CA THR A 255 35.09 -4.48 5.16
C THR A 255 34.66 -5.42 6.30
N GLU A 256 35.26 -5.26 7.50
CA GLU A 256 34.86 -6.04 8.67
C GLU A 256 33.47 -5.66 9.21
N ASP A 257 32.99 -4.45 8.90
CA ASP A 257 31.71 -3.92 9.39
C ASP A 257 30.96 -3.17 8.28
N VAL A 258 30.36 -3.92 7.35
CA VAL A 258 29.53 -3.33 6.29
C VAL A 258 28.22 -2.78 6.86
N GLY A 259 27.73 -3.38 7.95
CA GLY A 259 26.49 -2.96 8.61
C GLY A 259 26.53 -1.51 9.10
N SER A 260 27.64 -1.05 9.68
CA SER A 260 27.77 0.36 10.08
C SER A 260 27.88 1.31 8.88
N GLY A 261 28.53 0.88 7.79
CA GLY A 261 28.56 1.61 6.53
C GLY A 261 27.15 1.83 5.96
N VAL A 262 26.35 0.77 5.88
CA VAL A 262 24.94 0.85 5.47
C VAL A 262 24.14 1.76 6.41
N ALA A 263 24.35 1.68 7.72
CA ALA A 263 23.68 2.56 8.69
C ALA A 263 24.07 4.04 8.53
N LEU A 264 25.34 4.33 8.17
CA LEU A 264 25.80 5.68 7.88
C LEU A 264 25.07 6.25 6.66
N VAL A 265 25.01 5.50 5.56
CA VAL A 265 24.30 5.91 4.35
C VAL A 265 22.81 6.10 4.65
N ALA A 266 22.18 5.12 5.32
CA ALA A 266 20.77 5.17 5.70
C ALA A 266 20.40 6.45 6.48
N ARG A 267 21.30 6.94 7.35
CA ARG A 267 21.09 8.20 8.07
C ARG A 267 21.30 9.42 7.20
N ARG A 268 22.30 9.39 6.32
CA ARG A 268 22.75 10.54 5.54
C ARG A 268 21.92 10.81 4.30
N ILE A 269 21.11 9.85 3.84
CA ILE A 269 20.13 10.04 2.76
C ILE A 269 18.79 10.63 3.23
N LEU A 270 18.51 10.67 4.54
CA LEU A 270 17.27 11.24 5.10
C LEU A 270 17.02 12.71 4.70
N PRO A 271 18.04 13.62 4.69
CA PRO A 271 17.85 15.00 4.24
C PRO A 271 17.41 15.12 2.78
N HIS A 272 17.58 14.06 1.99
CA HIS A 272 17.19 13.98 0.58
C HIS A 272 15.84 13.28 0.37
N GLY A 273 15.07 13.11 1.46
CA GLY A 273 13.71 12.59 1.42
C GLY A 273 13.59 11.06 1.32
N VAL A 274 14.71 10.34 1.29
CA VAL A 274 14.71 8.87 1.18
C VAL A 274 14.41 8.24 2.53
N THR A 275 13.27 7.56 2.66
CA THR A 275 12.86 6.87 3.89
C THR A 275 13.13 5.38 3.83
N SER A 276 13.33 4.81 2.64
CA SER A 276 13.65 3.40 2.44
C SER A 276 14.53 3.21 1.21
N PHE A 277 15.39 2.20 1.19
CA PHE A 277 16.27 1.95 0.05
C PHE A 277 16.72 0.49 -0.06
N CYS A 278 17.26 0.14 -1.22
CA CYS A 278 17.92 -1.14 -1.50
C CYS A 278 19.43 -0.94 -1.70
N PRO A 279 20.27 -1.27 -0.70
CA PRO A 279 21.71 -1.32 -0.87
C PRO A 279 22.06 -2.21 -2.05
N THR A 280 22.80 -1.66 -3.02
CA THR A 280 23.12 -2.34 -4.27
C THR A 280 24.56 -2.86 -4.23
N LEU A 281 24.72 -4.16 -4.43
CA LEU A 281 26.03 -4.80 -4.58
C LEU A 281 26.25 -5.08 -6.05
N VAL A 282 27.35 -4.55 -6.59
CA VAL A 282 27.76 -4.80 -7.97
C VAL A 282 28.60 -6.08 -8.07
N THR A 283 28.87 -6.49 -9.30
CA THR A 283 29.67 -7.69 -9.62
C THR A 283 30.94 -7.79 -8.78
N SER A 284 30.94 -8.76 -7.88
CA SER A 284 32.00 -9.03 -6.91
C SER A 284 32.35 -10.53 -6.88
N PRO A 285 33.50 -10.92 -6.30
CA PRO A 285 33.81 -12.32 -6.02
C PRO A 285 32.76 -12.99 -5.09
N PRO A 286 32.52 -14.31 -5.21
CA PRO A 286 31.58 -15.03 -4.34
C PRO A 286 31.82 -14.83 -2.83
N GLU A 287 33.08 -14.68 -2.43
CA GLU A 287 33.47 -14.50 -1.04
C GLU A 287 32.95 -13.16 -0.47
N VAL A 288 32.82 -12.13 -1.32
CA VAL A 288 32.26 -10.83 -0.94
C VAL A 288 30.78 -10.97 -0.67
N TYR A 289 30.00 -11.57 -1.57
CA TYR A 289 28.55 -11.76 -1.35
C TYR A 289 28.26 -12.56 -0.09
N CYS A 290 28.95 -13.69 0.09
CA CYS A 290 28.81 -14.54 1.26
C CYS A 290 29.14 -13.82 2.58
N LYS A 291 30.05 -12.85 2.55
CA LYS A 291 30.42 -12.04 3.73
C LYS A 291 29.47 -10.87 3.96
N VAL A 292 29.03 -10.20 2.90
CA VAL A 292 28.29 -8.93 2.99
C VAL A 292 26.79 -9.14 3.14
N LEU A 293 26.18 -10.05 2.38
CA LEU A 293 24.72 -10.25 2.40
C LEU A 293 24.13 -10.54 3.79
N PRO A 294 24.77 -11.36 4.65
CA PRO A 294 24.28 -11.59 6.01
C PRO A 294 24.35 -10.36 6.93
N GLN A 295 25.22 -9.39 6.62
CA GLN A 295 25.41 -8.15 7.41
C GLN A 295 24.43 -7.05 7.04
N ILE A 296 23.64 -7.22 5.98
CA ILE A 296 22.64 -6.25 5.51
C ILE A 296 21.24 -6.86 5.64
N PRO A 297 20.72 -7.03 6.87
CA PRO A 297 19.38 -7.56 7.06
C PRO A 297 18.33 -6.53 6.63
N VAL A 298 17.19 -7.02 6.15
CA VAL A 298 15.99 -6.20 5.98
C VAL A 298 15.64 -5.56 7.33
N LYS A 299 15.48 -4.24 7.34
CA LYS A 299 15.32 -3.45 8.56
C LYS A 299 14.38 -2.29 8.33
N SER A 300 13.35 -2.16 9.16
CA SER A 300 12.48 -0.98 9.16
C SER A 300 13.28 0.29 9.47
N GLY A 301 12.91 1.39 8.81
CA GLY A 301 13.47 2.70 9.12
C GLY A 301 13.05 3.19 10.51
N GLY A 302 13.67 4.28 10.95
CA GLY A 302 13.29 4.99 12.17
C GLY A 302 14.22 6.16 12.46
N PRO A 303 14.32 6.60 13.74
CA PRO A 303 15.12 7.77 14.14
C PRO A 303 16.62 7.69 13.78
N HIS A 304 17.11 6.48 13.49
CA HIS A 304 18.51 6.21 13.22
C HIS A 304 18.84 6.12 11.72
N GLY A 305 17.85 6.15 10.82
CA GLY A 305 18.08 6.06 9.38
C GLY A 305 16.91 5.49 8.59
N ALA A 306 17.01 5.61 7.27
CA ALA A 306 16.11 5.00 6.30
C ALA A 306 16.06 3.47 6.46
N GLY A 307 14.92 2.88 6.09
CA GLY A 307 14.72 1.44 6.11
C GLY A 307 15.51 0.75 4.98
N VAL A 308 16.03 -0.44 5.27
CA VAL A 308 16.63 -1.33 4.28
C VAL A 308 15.55 -2.32 3.84
N LEU A 309 15.11 -2.23 2.59
CA LEU A 309 14.06 -3.11 2.04
C LEU A 309 14.59 -4.48 1.58
N GLY A 310 15.91 -4.62 1.58
CA GLY A 310 16.64 -5.77 1.08
C GLY A 310 17.68 -5.35 0.05
N VAL A 311 18.58 -6.27 -0.29
CA VAL A 311 19.71 -6.02 -1.18
C VAL A 311 19.29 -6.12 -2.64
N HIS A 312 19.82 -5.22 -3.47
CA HIS A 312 19.81 -5.34 -4.91
C HIS A 312 21.16 -5.91 -5.37
N LEU A 313 21.14 -7.05 -6.04
CA LEU A 313 22.33 -7.67 -6.63
C LEU A 313 22.43 -7.29 -8.11
N GLU A 314 23.43 -6.49 -8.48
CA GLU A 314 23.67 -6.06 -9.85
C GLU A 314 24.81 -6.85 -10.50
N GLY A 315 24.45 -7.96 -11.15
CA GLY A 315 25.40 -8.99 -11.59
C GLY A 315 25.88 -9.90 -10.45
N PRO A 316 26.72 -10.92 -10.73
CA PRO A 316 27.68 -10.99 -11.84
C PRO A 316 27.19 -11.68 -13.11
N PHE A 317 25.92 -12.07 -13.16
CA PHE A 317 25.32 -12.74 -14.32
C PHE A 317 24.84 -11.73 -15.37
N ILE A 318 25.78 -10.97 -15.92
CA ILE A 318 25.55 -9.90 -16.89
C ILE A 318 26.41 -10.10 -18.14
N SER A 319 26.09 -9.37 -19.22
CA SER A 319 26.82 -9.45 -20.48
C SER A 319 28.25 -8.93 -20.36
N HIS A 320 29.20 -9.67 -20.94
CA HIS A 320 30.58 -9.20 -21.08
C HIS A 320 30.67 -7.90 -21.90
N GLU A 321 29.86 -7.79 -22.98
CA GLU A 321 29.87 -6.64 -23.88
C GLU A 321 29.28 -5.37 -23.24
N LYS A 322 28.36 -5.55 -22.29
CA LYS A 322 27.65 -4.46 -21.62
C LYS A 322 27.96 -4.41 -20.12
N ARG A 323 29.14 -4.87 -19.71
CA ARG A 323 29.56 -4.87 -18.30
C ARG A 323 29.69 -3.48 -17.67
N GLY A 324 29.90 -2.43 -18.46
CA GLY A 324 30.12 -1.09 -17.91
C GLY A 324 31.30 -1.06 -16.92
N ALA A 325 31.06 -0.55 -15.71
CA ALA A 325 32.05 -0.47 -14.64
C ALA A 325 32.32 -1.82 -13.92
N HIS A 326 31.61 -2.89 -14.29
CA HIS A 326 31.72 -4.17 -13.59
C HIS A 326 33.04 -4.90 -13.92
N PRO A 327 33.71 -5.51 -12.92
CA PRO A 327 34.98 -6.18 -13.09
C PRO A 327 34.82 -7.48 -13.90
N GLU A 328 35.45 -7.51 -15.07
CA GLU A 328 35.35 -8.62 -16.03
C GLU A 328 35.73 -9.99 -15.44
N ALA A 329 36.75 -10.02 -14.57
CA ALA A 329 37.25 -11.25 -13.95
C ALA A 329 36.22 -11.94 -13.03
N HIS A 330 35.16 -11.24 -12.64
CA HIS A 330 34.14 -11.75 -11.72
C HIS A 330 32.81 -12.03 -12.41
N LEU A 331 32.70 -11.79 -13.71
CA LEU A 331 31.52 -12.19 -14.48
C LEU A 331 31.33 -13.71 -14.42
N ARG A 332 30.06 -14.13 -14.43
CA ARG A 332 29.63 -15.53 -14.31
C ARG A 332 28.50 -15.83 -15.29
N SER A 333 28.33 -17.11 -15.63
CA SER A 333 27.24 -17.62 -16.44
C SER A 333 26.43 -18.67 -15.66
N PHE A 334 25.33 -19.14 -16.25
CA PHE A 334 24.40 -20.12 -15.69
C PHE A 334 24.57 -21.53 -16.29
N GLU A 335 25.67 -21.77 -17.01
CA GLU A 335 25.81 -22.92 -17.91
C GLU A 335 25.89 -24.27 -17.20
N ALA A 336 26.45 -24.31 -15.98
CA ALA A 336 26.66 -25.58 -15.28
C ALA A 336 25.35 -26.08 -14.67
N ASN A 337 24.64 -25.23 -13.92
CA ASN A 337 23.45 -25.65 -13.18
C ASN A 337 22.46 -24.51 -12.88
N ALA A 338 22.35 -23.51 -13.76
CA ALA A 338 21.36 -22.43 -13.71
C ALA A 338 21.21 -21.80 -12.33
N PHE A 339 20.12 -22.11 -11.62
CA PHE A 339 19.83 -21.54 -10.30
C PHE A 339 20.87 -21.95 -9.24
N GLN A 340 21.49 -23.13 -9.35
CA GLN A 340 22.54 -23.54 -8.41
C GLN A 340 23.84 -22.77 -8.62
N ASP A 341 24.14 -22.31 -9.84
CA ASP A 341 25.30 -21.44 -10.09
C ASP A 341 25.09 -20.08 -9.41
N LEU A 342 23.85 -19.60 -9.42
CA LEU A 342 23.44 -18.39 -8.70
C LEU A 342 23.62 -18.55 -7.19
N LEU A 343 23.13 -19.65 -6.61
CA LEU A 343 23.30 -19.93 -5.18
C LEU A 343 24.77 -20.16 -4.79
N ALA A 344 25.56 -20.80 -5.63
CA ALA A 344 27.00 -20.98 -5.40
C ALA A 344 27.76 -19.64 -5.43
N THR A 345 27.24 -18.65 -6.15
CA THR A 345 27.85 -17.32 -6.28
C THR A 345 27.44 -16.39 -5.13
N TYR A 346 26.15 -16.28 -4.83
CA TYR A 346 25.66 -15.35 -3.81
C TYR A 346 25.57 -15.97 -2.41
N GLY A 347 25.47 -17.29 -2.30
CA GLY A 347 25.10 -17.96 -1.06
C GLY A 347 23.61 -17.84 -0.77
N GLY A 348 23.26 -17.47 0.47
CA GLY A 348 21.87 -17.30 0.90
C GLY A 348 21.22 -16.04 0.33
N LEU A 349 19.94 -16.14 -0.05
CA LEU A 349 19.18 -15.06 -0.68
C LEU A 349 18.15 -14.41 0.27
N ASP A 350 18.17 -14.72 1.57
CA ASP A 350 17.11 -14.31 2.52
C ASP A 350 16.93 -12.79 2.61
N ASN A 351 18.01 -12.03 2.39
CA ASN A 351 18.01 -10.56 2.43
C ASN A 351 17.93 -9.91 1.05
N VAL A 352 17.82 -10.69 -0.03
CA VAL A 352 17.84 -10.18 -1.41
C VAL A 352 16.44 -9.82 -1.86
N ARG A 353 16.29 -8.62 -2.43
CA ARG A 353 15.01 -8.11 -2.95
C ARG A 353 14.99 -8.02 -4.47
N ILE A 354 16.11 -7.64 -5.09
CA ILE A 354 16.24 -7.43 -6.53
C ILE A 354 17.49 -8.15 -7.05
N VAL A 355 17.40 -8.78 -8.21
CA VAL A 355 18.57 -9.31 -8.95
C VAL A 355 18.53 -8.79 -10.38
N THR A 356 19.56 -8.05 -10.78
CA THR A 356 19.80 -7.66 -12.17
C THR A 356 20.64 -8.73 -12.88
N LEU A 357 20.15 -9.21 -14.02
CA LEU A 357 20.85 -10.15 -14.88
C LEU A 357 20.64 -9.83 -16.36
N ALA A 358 21.51 -10.39 -17.19
CA ALA A 358 21.40 -10.34 -18.64
C ALA A 358 20.57 -11.54 -19.15
N PRO A 359 19.39 -11.32 -19.76
CA PRO A 359 18.48 -12.40 -20.15
C PRO A 359 18.99 -13.26 -21.31
N GLU A 360 19.94 -12.79 -22.11
CA GLU A 360 20.55 -13.57 -23.20
C GLU A 360 21.50 -14.68 -22.73
N LEU A 361 21.89 -14.68 -21.45
CA LEU A 361 22.70 -15.75 -20.89
C LEU A 361 21.93 -17.08 -20.93
N GLY A 362 22.60 -18.16 -21.32
CA GLY A 362 21.98 -19.48 -21.43
C GLY A 362 21.30 -19.89 -20.12
N ARG A 363 20.10 -20.47 -20.18
CA ARG A 363 19.30 -20.91 -19.01
C ARG A 363 18.82 -19.79 -18.06
N SER A 364 18.95 -18.51 -18.43
CA SER A 364 18.44 -17.37 -17.66
C SER A 364 16.95 -17.52 -17.29
N HIS A 365 16.12 -18.02 -18.20
CA HIS A 365 14.68 -18.22 -17.96
C HIS A 365 14.37 -19.16 -16.77
N GLU A 366 15.19 -20.20 -16.55
CA GLU A 366 15.05 -21.09 -15.38
C GLU A 366 15.32 -20.31 -14.08
N VAL A 367 16.36 -19.47 -14.11
CA VAL A 367 16.78 -18.63 -12.99
C VAL A 367 15.75 -17.55 -12.68
N ILE A 368 15.24 -16.87 -13.70
CA ILE A 368 14.20 -15.84 -13.56
C ILE A 368 12.96 -16.44 -12.87
N ARG A 369 12.50 -17.62 -13.31
CA ARG A 369 11.36 -18.31 -12.70
C ARG A 369 11.62 -18.68 -11.25
N ALA A 370 12.82 -19.20 -10.94
CA ALA A 370 13.20 -19.59 -9.59
C ALA A 370 13.25 -18.38 -8.63
N LEU A 371 13.88 -17.27 -9.05
CA LEU A 371 13.93 -16.03 -8.28
C LEU A 371 12.54 -15.44 -8.06
N THR A 372 11.71 -15.41 -9.11
CA THR A 372 10.33 -14.91 -9.02
C THR A 372 9.49 -15.76 -8.06
N ALA A 373 9.68 -17.08 -8.04
CA ALA A 373 9.00 -17.98 -7.11
C ALA A 373 9.41 -17.76 -5.63
N LEU A 374 10.61 -17.22 -5.40
CA LEU A 374 11.07 -16.76 -4.09
C LEU A 374 10.58 -15.34 -3.75
N GLY A 375 9.81 -14.72 -4.64
CA GLY A 375 9.33 -13.34 -4.49
C GLY A 375 10.39 -12.28 -4.75
N ILE A 376 11.56 -12.65 -5.30
CA ILE A 376 12.64 -11.72 -5.65
C ILE A 376 12.31 -11.06 -6.98
N CYS A 377 12.41 -9.73 -7.05
CA CYS A 377 12.23 -8.97 -8.28
C CYS A 377 13.42 -9.24 -9.22
N VAL A 378 13.13 -9.64 -10.45
CA VAL A 378 14.17 -9.83 -11.46
C VAL A 378 14.18 -8.64 -12.41
N SER A 379 15.37 -8.05 -12.54
CA SER A 379 15.63 -6.91 -13.40
C SER A 379 16.50 -7.28 -14.59
N LEU A 380 16.22 -6.67 -15.74
CA LEU A 380 17.00 -6.82 -16.95
C LEU A 380 17.97 -5.64 -17.07
N GLY A 381 19.26 -5.90 -17.18
CA GLY A 381 20.28 -4.86 -17.28
C GLY A 381 21.62 -5.42 -17.70
N HIS A 382 22.54 -4.54 -18.11
CA HIS A 382 23.89 -4.94 -18.56
C HIS A 382 23.84 -6.03 -19.62
N SER A 383 23.05 -5.82 -20.67
CA SER A 383 22.59 -6.87 -21.58
C SER A 383 22.65 -6.45 -23.04
N VAL A 384 22.97 -7.41 -23.90
CA VAL A 384 22.87 -7.28 -25.36
C VAL A 384 21.60 -7.94 -25.94
N ALA A 385 20.58 -8.15 -25.13
CA ALA A 385 19.35 -8.81 -25.56
C ALA A 385 18.55 -7.99 -26.57
N ASP A 386 18.06 -8.68 -27.61
CA ASP A 386 17.02 -8.20 -28.51
C ASP A 386 15.66 -8.13 -27.80
N LEU A 387 14.67 -7.53 -28.47
CA LEU A 387 13.32 -7.43 -27.92
C LEU A 387 12.71 -8.81 -27.63
N GLY A 388 12.92 -9.80 -28.51
CA GLY A 388 12.34 -11.14 -28.35
C GLY A 388 12.83 -11.84 -27.06
N THR A 389 14.13 -11.81 -26.83
CA THR A 389 14.75 -12.36 -25.61
C THR A 389 14.29 -11.61 -24.36
N ALA A 390 14.16 -10.29 -24.46
CA ALA A 390 13.64 -9.47 -23.37
C ALA A 390 12.17 -9.80 -23.04
N GLU A 391 11.33 -10.01 -24.06
CA GLU A 391 9.92 -10.43 -23.89
C GLU A 391 9.82 -11.81 -23.23
N GLU A 392 10.65 -12.78 -23.63
CA GLU A 392 10.73 -14.12 -23.03
C GLU A 392 11.15 -14.06 -21.54
N ALA A 393 12.04 -13.14 -21.20
CA ALA A 393 12.46 -12.90 -19.82
C ALA A 393 11.30 -12.36 -18.97
N VAL A 394 10.49 -11.43 -19.50
CA VAL A 394 9.28 -10.94 -18.82
C VAL A 394 8.23 -12.04 -18.69
N GLN A 395 8.04 -12.86 -19.73
CA GLN A 395 7.17 -14.04 -19.67
C GLN A 395 7.62 -15.04 -18.60
N SER A 396 8.93 -15.14 -18.37
CA SER A 396 9.52 -15.99 -17.34
C SER A 396 9.44 -15.40 -15.92
N GLY A 397 9.16 -14.10 -15.78
CA GLY A 397 8.95 -13.49 -14.46
C GLY A 397 9.56 -12.12 -14.26
N ALA A 398 10.44 -11.64 -15.14
CA ALA A 398 11.10 -10.34 -14.96
C ALA A 398 10.09 -9.18 -14.97
N THR A 399 10.29 -8.20 -14.09
CA THR A 399 9.37 -7.07 -13.87
C THR A 399 10.09 -5.72 -13.79
N PHE A 400 11.41 -5.69 -13.94
CA PHE A 400 12.19 -4.46 -13.87
C PHE A 400 13.23 -4.35 -14.98
N ILE A 401 13.61 -3.13 -15.32
CA ILE A 401 14.75 -2.81 -16.19
C ILE A 401 15.67 -1.89 -15.39
N THR A 402 16.94 -2.26 -15.26
CA THR A 402 17.94 -1.50 -14.52
C THR A 402 18.41 -0.32 -15.38
N HIS A 403 18.46 0.88 -14.78
CA HIS A 403 18.91 2.16 -15.38
C HIS A 403 18.75 2.26 -16.90
N LEU A 404 17.50 2.31 -17.37
CA LEU A 404 17.14 2.30 -18.78
C LEU A 404 18.03 3.24 -19.63
N PHE A 405 18.43 2.74 -20.79
CA PHE A 405 19.44 3.26 -21.74
C PHE A 405 20.91 2.99 -21.36
N ASN A 406 21.25 2.87 -20.09
CA ASN A 406 22.62 2.60 -19.65
C ASN A 406 22.95 1.10 -19.78
N ALA A 407 24.17 0.78 -20.23
CA ALA A 407 24.65 -0.59 -20.36
C ALA A 407 23.69 -1.57 -21.09
N MET A 408 23.02 -1.10 -22.15
CA MET A 408 22.17 -1.93 -23.01
C MET A 408 22.40 -1.64 -24.49
N LEU A 409 21.80 -2.42 -25.39
CA LEU A 409 21.79 -2.08 -26.81
C LEU A 409 21.10 -0.73 -27.03
N PRO A 410 21.64 0.15 -27.90
CA PRO A 410 20.93 1.34 -28.32
C PRO A 410 19.63 0.98 -29.02
N PHE A 411 18.61 1.83 -28.88
CA PHE A 411 17.35 1.67 -29.60
C PHE A 411 17.59 1.67 -31.12
N HIS A 412 17.10 0.64 -31.81
CA HIS A 412 17.09 0.57 -33.26
C HIS A 412 15.69 0.23 -33.78
N HIS A 413 15.24 0.89 -34.85
CA HIS A 413 13.85 0.78 -35.34
C HIS A 413 13.42 -0.63 -35.79
N ARG A 414 14.35 -1.49 -36.22
CA ARG A 414 14.06 -2.90 -36.57
C ARG A 414 14.02 -3.83 -35.35
N ASP A 415 14.77 -3.47 -34.33
CA ASP A 415 14.86 -4.23 -33.08
C ASP A 415 15.22 -3.24 -31.97
N PRO A 416 14.23 -2.84 -31.16
CA PRO A 416 14.43 -1.84 -30.13
C PRO A 416 15.17 -2.39 -28.90
N GLY A 417 15.50 -3.69 -28.86
CA GLY A 417 16.12 -4.34 -27.71
C GLY A 417 15.24 -4.25 -26.46
N ILE A 418 15.88 -4.24 -25.29
CA ILE A 418 15.22 -4.09 -23.97
C ILE A 418 14.36 -2.81 -23.89
N VAL A 419 14.76 -1.71 -24.54
CA VAL A 419 13.99 -0.45 -24.56
C VAL A 419 12.61 -0.64 -25.17
N GLY A 420 12.45 -1.60 -26.10
CA GLY A 420 11.16 -1.92 -26.69
C GLY A 420 10.13 -2.50 -25.73
N LEU A 421 10.55 -3.01 -24.56
CA LEU A 421 9.62 -3.51 -23.54
C LEU A 421 8.64 -2.44 -23.05
N LEU A 422 9.01 -1.16 -23.10
CA LEU A 422 8.15 -0.05 -22.68
C LEU A 422 6.82 0.01 -23.45
N THR A 423 6.80 -0.53 -24.67
CA THR A 423 5.62 -0.50 -25.55
C THR A 423 5.34 -1.86 -26.20
N SER A 424 5.78 -2.96 -25.58
CA SER A 424 5.55 -4.30 -26.13
C SER A 424 4.13 -4.78 -25.86
N ASP A 425 3.45 -5.24 -26.92
CA ASP A 425 2.11 -5.86 -26.84
C ASP A 425 2.15 -7.37 -26.50
N ARG A 426 3.34 -7.92 -26.26
CA ARG A 426 3.56 -9.35 -25.99
C ARG A 426 3.77 -9.67 -24.52
N LEU A 427 3.65 -8.66 -23.66
CA LEU A 427 3.77 -8.85 -22.22
C LEU A 427 2.53 -9.56 -21.66
N PRO A 428 2.68 -10.43 -20.64
CA PRO A 428 1.53 -11.11 -20.03
C PRO A 428 0.51 -10.11 -19.47
N LEU A 429 -0.79 -10.39 -19.64
CA LEU A 429 -1.87 -9.56 -19.11
C LEU A 429 -1.70 -9.35 -17.59
N GLY A 430 -1.82 -8.09 -17.15
CA GLY A 430 -1.65 -7.70 -15.74
C GLY A 430 -0.20 -7.65 -15.26
N ARG A 431 0.79 -7.91 -16.13
CA ARG A 431 2.22 -7.71 -15.81
C ARG A 431 2.60 -6.28 -16.18
N HIS A 432 2.93 -5.48 -15.16
CA HIS A 432 3.51 -4.15 -15.37
C HIS A 432 5.03 -4.27 -15.36
N ILE A 433 5.70 -3.66 -16.35
CA ILE A 433 7.16 -3.57 -16.41
C ILE A 433 7.58 -2.22 -15.85
N PHE A 434 8.37 -2.23 -14.79
CA PHE A 434 8.97 -1.02 -14.26
C PHE A 434 10.37 -0.82 -14.84
N TYR A 435 10.88 0.40 -14.81
CA TYR A 435 12.23 0.71 -15.29
C TYR A 435 12.87 1.83 -14.48
N GLY A 436 14.12 1.62 -14.08
CA GLY A 436 14.93 2.59 -13.37
C GLY A 436 15.37 3.71 -14.30
N MET A 437 15.25 4.97 -13.87
CA MET A 437 15.77 6.14 -14.58
C MET A 437 16.67 6.96 -13.66
N ILE A 438 17.92 7.19 -14.09
CA ILE A 438 18.84 8.11 -13.44
C ILE A 438 18.58 9.52 -14.00
N ALA A 439 17.92 10.36 -13.21
CA ALA A 439 17.51 11.71 -13.59
C ALA A 439 18.43 12.80 -13.01
N ASP A 440 19.75 12.61 -13.08
CA ASP A 440 20.72 13.56 -12.53
C ASP A 440 21.07 14.73 -13.48
N GLY A 441 20.61 14.68 -14.73
CA GLY A 441 20.90 15.66 -15.77
C GLY A 441 22.20 15.41 -16.54
N ILE A 442 22.91 14.31 -16.23
CA ILE A 442 24.22 13.96 -16.79
C ILE A 442 24.15 12.58 -17.47
N HIS A 443 23.74 11.54 -16.75
CA HIS A 443 23.70 10.16 -17.24
C HIS A 443 22.64 9.96 -18.31
N THR A 444 21.50 10.65 -18.17
CA THR A 444 20.39 10.58 -19.11
C THR A 444 20.11 11.93 -19.72
N ASN A 445 20.15 12.01 -21.04
CA ASN A 445 19.75 13.22 -21.75
C ASN A 445 18.26 13.54 -21.46
N PRO A 446 17.88 14.82 -21.21
CA PRO A 446 16.49 15.19 -20.98
C PRO A 446 15.49 14.72 -22.06
N ALA A 447 15.93 14.59 -23.32
CA ALA A 447 15.10 14.05 -24.39
C ALA A 447 14.81 12.55 -24.20
N ALA A 448 15.77 11.77 -23.72
CA ALA A 448 15.58 10.35 -23.42
C ALA A 448 14.64 10.16 -22.21
N LEU A 449 14.77 10.99 -21.16
CA LEU A 449 13.82 11.02 -20.04
C LEU A 449 12.37 11.25 -20.53
N ARG A 450 12.18 12.22 -21.43
CA ARG A 450 10.87 12.50 -22.04
C ARG A 450 10.34 11.35 -22.88
N ILE A 451 11.20 10.69 -23.66
CA ILE A 451 10.80 9.57 -24.50
C ILE A 451 10.30 8.42 -23.62
N ALA A 452 11.09 8.01 -22.63
CA ALA A 452 10.73 6.92 -21.72
C ALA A 452 9.43 7.23 -20.96
N HIS A 453 9.36 8.40 -20.32
CA HIS A 453 8.18 8.80 -19.54
C HIS A 453 6.91 8.85 -20.40
N ARG A 454 6.97 9.37 -21.63
CA ARG A 454 5.79 9.42 -22.53
C ARG A 454 5.39 8.05 -23.06
N ALA A 455 6.35 7.14 -23.24
CA ALA A 455 6.08 5.79 -23.69
C ALA A 455 5.39 4.97 -22.58
N HIS A 456 5.89 5.05 -21.34
CA HIS A 456 5.35 4.29 -20.22
C HIS A 456 5.46 5.04 -18.88
N PRO A 457 4.55 5.97 -18.58
CA PRO A 457 4.67 6.84 -17.40
C PRO A 457 4.53 6.09 -16.07
N GLU A 458 3.65 5.09 -16.00
CA GLU A 458 3.36 4.33 -14.77
C GLU A 458 4.47 3.34 -14.39
N GLY A 459 5.36 2.98 -15.33
CA GLY A 459 6.49 2.09 -15.07
C GLY A 459 7.76 2.80 -14.61
N LEU A 460 7.79 4.14 -14.63
CA LEU A 460 9.02 4.89 -14.36
C LEU A 460 9.35 4.88 -12.87
N VAL A 461 10.52 4.34 -12.51
CA VAL A 461 11.07 4.38 -11.15
C VAL A 461 12.31 5.26 -11.17
N LEU A 462 12.30 6.34 -10.38
CA LEU A 462 13.52 7.14 -10.19
C LEU A 462 14.49 6.37 -9.30
N VAL A 463 15.73 6.26 -9.76
CA VAL A 463 16.84 5.68 -9.02
C VAL A 463 18.00 6.66 -9.01
N THR A 464 18.80 6.64 -7.95
CA THR A 464 20.00 7.48 -7.94
C THR A 464 21.15 6.83 -8.70
N ASP A 465 21.28 5.50 -8.60
CA ASP A 465 22.50 4.75 -8.94
C ASP A 465 23.74 5.43 -8.34
N ALA A 466 23.57 5.94 -7.11
CA ALA A 466 24.57 6.75 -6.46
C ALA A 466 25.78 5.90 -6.07
N VAL A 467 26.97 6.40 -6.41
CA VAL A 467 28.25 5.79 -6.05
C VAL A 467 28.75 6.32 -4.69
N PRO A 468 29.80 5.72 -4.11
CA PRO A 468 30.36 6.16 -2.83
C PRO A 468 30.76 7.64 -2.76
N ALA A 469 30.94 8.32 -3.90
CA ALA A 469 31.18 9.77 -3.96
C ALA A 469 29.98 10.64 -3.60
N LEU A 470 28.74 10.11 -3.53
CA LEU A 470 27.57 10.88 -3.13
C LEU A 470 27.81 11.58 -1.78
N GLY A 471 27.61 12.90 -1.74
CA GLY A 471 27.78 13.70 -0.53
C GLY A 471 29.23 13.97 -0.12
N LEU A 472 30.21 13.58 -0.94
CA LEU A 472 31.57 14.10 -0.83
C LEU A 472 31.64 15.51 -1.44
N GLY A 473 32.43 16.39 -0.85
CA GLY A 473 32.62 17.75 -1.38
C GLY A 473 33.49 17.76 -2.64
N ASN A 474 33.56 18.89 -3.35
CA ASN A 474 34.43 19.02 -4.52
C ASN A 474 35.89 18.68 -4.19
N GLY A 475 36.57 18.01 -5.12
CA GLY A 475 37.97 17.63 -5.01
C GLY A 475 38.23 16.16 -5.32
N ARG A 476 39.47 15.72 -5.07
CA ARG A 476 39.88 14.33 -5.28
C ARG A 476 39.60 13.48 -4.05
N HIS A 477 38.99 12.32 -4.29
CA HIS A 477 38.65 11.33 -3.28
C HIS A 477 39.09 9.94 -3.73
N THR A 478 39.49 9.12 -2.77
CA THR A 478 39.84 7.72 -3.02
C THR A 478 38.63 6.85 -2.66
N LEU A 479 38.06 6.16 -3.65
CA LEU A 479 36.96 5.22 -3.50
C LEU A 479 37.45 3.80 -3.81
N GLY A 480 37.75 3.03 -2.76
CA GLY A 480 38.33 1.69 -2.92
C GLY A 480 39.69 1.75 -3.61
N GLN A 481 39.80 1.11 -4.78
CA GLN A 481 41.02 1.10 -5.59
C GLN A 481 41.08 2.23 -6.63
N GLN A 482 40.03 3.05 -6.74
CA GLN A 482 39.89 4.07 -7.78
C GLN A 482 39.94 5.47 -7.16
N GLU A 483 40.70 6.38 -7.77
CA GLU A 483 40.61 7.81 -7.46
C GLU A 483 39.53 8.45 -8.33
N VAL A 484 38.69 9.28 -7.71
CA VAL A 484 37.67 10.08 -8.40
C VAL A 484 37.84 11.56 -8.09
N GLU A 485 37.52 12.39 -9.09
CA GLU A 485 37.47 13.84 -8.96
C GLU A 485 36.01 14.28 -9.00
N VAL A 486 35.55 14.86 -7.90
CA VAL A 486 34.18 15.34 -7.71
C VAL A 486 34.13 16.83 -8.05
N ASP A 487 33.26 17.19 -9.00
CA ASP A 487 32.93 18.57 -9.34
C ASP A 487 31.41 18.73 -9.45
N GLY A 488 30.81 19.39 -8.45
CA GLY A 488 29.37 19.62 -8.39
C GLY A 488 28.59 18.30 -8.24
N LEU A 489 27.80 17.97 -9.27
CA LEU A 489 27.01 16.72 -9.35
C LEU A 489 27.66 15.66 -10.25
N THR A 490 28.91 15.86 -10.66
CA THR A 490 29.67 14.90 -11.48
C THR A 490 30.84 14.32 -10.71
N ALA A 491 31.05 13.01 -10.88
CA ALA A 491 32.27 12.33 -10.45
C ALA A 491 32.97 11.74 -11.67
N TYR A 492 34.25 12.08 -11.86
CA TYR A 492 35.08 11.55 -12.93
C TYR A 492 36.15 10.62 -12.37
N VAL A 493 36.56 9.60 -13.12
CA VAL A 493 37.77 8.84 -12.78
C VAL A 493 38.97 9.79 -12.88
N ALA A 494 39.74 9.92 -11.80
CA ALA A 494 40.79 10.92 -11.68
C ALA A 494 41.78 10.84 -12.86
N GLY A 495 42.05 11.98 -13.49
CA GLY A 495 42.92 12.07 -14.67
C GLY A 495 42.25 11.65 -15.99
N THR A 496 40.94 11.43 -16.02
CA THR A 496 40.17 11.12 -17.23
C THR A 496 38.88 11.95 -17.30
N ASN A 497 38.19 11.90 -18.46
CA ASN A 497 36.83 12.46 -18.62
C ASN A 497 35.73 11.38 -18.47
N THR A 498 36.07 10.21 -17.93
CA THR A 498 35.13 9.10 -17.78
C THR A 498 34.29 9.31 -16.53
N LEU A 499 32.97 9.38 -16.67
CA LEU A 499 32.03 9.45 -15.54
C LEU A 499 32.10 8.18 -14.70
N SER A 500 32.05 8.35 -13.38
CA SER A 500 32.12 7.29 -12.39
C SER A 500 30.82 7.20 -11.60
N GLY A 501 29.73 6.84 -12.29
CA GLY A 501 28.38 6.73 -11.74
C GLY A 501 27.80 8.07 -11.25
N SER A 502 26.59 8.01 -10.67
CA SER A 502 25.85 9.19 -10.23
C SER A 502 26.27 9.63 -8.83
N ILE A 503 26.25 10.94 -8.57
CA ILE A 503 26.35 11.51 -7.21
C ILE A 503 25.17 12.43 -6.90
N ALA A 504 24.09 12.34 -7.67
CA ALA A 504 22.88 13.13 -7.42
C ALA A 504 21.99 12.44 -6.39
N PRO A 505 21.56 13.17 -5.34
CA PRO A 505 20.60 12.64 -4.38
C PRO A 505 19.17 12.60 -4.96
N MET A 506 18.30 11.80 -4.33
CA MET A 506 16.95 11.54 -4.85
C MET A 506 16.08 12.79 -5.02
N ASP A 507 16.13 13.74 -4.08
CA ASP A 507 15.39 15.01 -4.18
C ASP A 507 15.83 15.84 -5.40
N THR A 508 17.11 15.75 -5.78
CA THR A 508 17.63 16.38 -6.99
C THR A 508 17.17 15.63 -8.24
N CYS A 509 17.17 14.30 -8.22
CA CYS A 509 16.60 13.48 -9.31
C CYS A 509 15.13 13.80 -9.56
N VAL A 510 14.31 13.96 -8.51
CA VAL A 510 12.90 14.35 -8.63
C VAL A 510 12.74 15.72 -9.29
N ARG A 511 13.49 16.73 -8.84
CA ARG A 511 13.43 18.09 -9.40
C ARG A 511 13.90 18.13 -10.85
N HIS A 512 15.00 17.46 -11.18
CA HIS A 512 15.50 17.37 -12.55
C HIS A 512 14.56 16.59 -13.46
N PHE A 513 13.96 15.50 -12.99
CA PHE A 513 12.96 14.75 -13.75
C PHE A 513 11.74 15.63 -14.08
N LEU A 514 11.21 16.36 -13.10
CA LEU A 514 10.13 17.32 -13.29
C LEU A 514 10.50 18.38 -14.34
N GLN A 515 11.67 18.99 -14.19
CA GLN A 515 12.16 20.03 -15.12
C GLN A 515 12.38 19.48 -16.55
N ALA A 516 12.98 18.30 -16.67
CA ALA A 516 13.33 17.70 -17.95
C ALA A 516 12.09 17.23 -18.73
N THR A 517 11.09 16.71 -18.03
CA THR A 517 9.89 16.12 -18.65
C THR A 517 8.72 17.08 -18.77
N GLY A 518 8.59 18.03 -17.85
CA GLY A 518 7.41 18.87 -17.71
C GLY A 518 6.17 18.09 -17.28
N CYS A 519 6.35 16.93 -16.61
CA CYS A 519 5.26 16.17 -16.03
C CYS A 519 4.61 16.93 -14.84
N SER A 520 3.56 16.36 -14.26
CA SER A 520 2.97 16.96 -13.07
C SER A 520 3.84 16.68 -11.83
N VAL A 521 3.68 17.48 -10.78
CA VAL A 521 4.38 17.29 -9.51
C VAL A 521 4.05 15.92 -8.91
N GLU A 522 2.79 15.52 -9.00
CA GLU A 522 2.31 14.20 -8.55
C GLU A 522 3.07 13.08 -9.24
N SER A 523 3.17 13.10 -10.57
CA SER A 523 3.89 12.06 -11.32
C SER A 523 5.38 12.00 -10.98
N ALA A 524 6.03 13.14 -10.75
CA ALA A 524 7.44 13.17 -10.34
C ALA A 524 7.66 12.56 -8.94
N LEU A 525 6.73 12.83 -8.02
CA LEU A 525 6.78 12.28 -6.66
C LEU A 525 6.41 10.79 -6.63
N GLU A 526 5.43 10.36 -7.42
CA GLU A 526 5.04 8.94 -7.55
C GLU A 526 6.18 8.09 -8.12
N ALA A 527 6.94 8.63 -9.08
CA ALA A 527 8.11 7.95 -9.65
C ALA A 527 9.22 7.67 -8.62
N ALA A 528 9.32 8.46 -7.55
CA ALA A 528 10.26 8.24 -6.45
C ALA A 528 9.64 7.54 -5.23
N SER A 529 8.33 7.21 -5.25
CA SER A 529 7.64 6.68 -4.07
C SER A 529 6.67 5.53 -4.41
N LEU A 530 5.55 5.82 -5.06
CA LEU A 530 4.52 4.84 -5.41
C LEU A 530 5.04 3.76 -6.35
N HIS A 531 5.71 4.14 -7.44
CA HIS A 531 6.19 3.18 -8.45
C HIS A 531 7.25 2.21 -7.89
N PRO A 532 8.29 2.64 -7.15
CA PRO A 532 9.19 1.70 -6.49
C PRO A 532 8.50 0.85 -5.41
N ALA A 533 7.46 1.37 -4.74
CA ALA A 533 6.67 0.55 -3.82
C ALA A 533 5.88 -0.54 -4.57
N GLN A 534 5.24 -0.22 -5.68
CA GLN A 534 4.51 -1.18 -6.53
C GLN A 534 5.44 -2.23 -7.13
N LEU A 535 6.62 -1.82 -7.61
CA LEU A 535 7.69 -2.71 -8.08
C LEU A 535 8.02 -3.78 -7.02
N LEU A 536 8.10 -3.37 -5.76
CA LEU A 536 8.42 -4.25 -4.64
C LEU A 536 7.20 -4.87 -3.95
N GLY A 537 5.97 -4.67 -4.44
CA GLY A 537 4.74 -5.17 -3.82
C GLY A 537 4.49 -4.63 -2.40
N LEU A 538 4.92 -3.39 -2.15
CA LEU A 538 4.84 -2.69 -0.86
C LEU A 538 3.77 -1.59 -0.84
N GLU A 539 3.02 -1.39 -1.92
CA GLU A 539 2.10 -0.26 -2.13
C GLU A 539 0.99 -0.14 -1.07
N LYS A 540 0.66 -1.24 -0.37
CA LYS A 540 -0.30 -1.24 0.75
C LYS A 540 0.26 -0.61 2.03
N HIS A 541 1.58 -0.51 2.14
CA HIS A 541 2.27 -0.06 3.35
C HIS A 541 3.19 1.13 3.11
N LYS A 542 3.80 1.26 1.93
CA LYS A 542 4.73 2.33 1.56
C LYS A 542 4.41 2.88 0.18
N GLY A 543 4.95 4.06 -0.14
CA GLY A 543 4.73 4.72 -1.43
C GLY A 543 3.35 5.36 -1.59
N THR A 544 2.53 5.37 -0.53
CA THR A 544 1.23 6.05 -0.49
C THR A 544 1.00 6.68 0.88
N LEU A 545 0.13 7.69 0.94
CA LEU A 545 -0.38 8.29 2.18
C LEU A 545 -1.81 7.85 2.49
N ASP A 546 -2.18 6.64 2.07
CA ASP A 546 -3.47 6.01 2.35
C ASP A 546 -3.58 5.55 3.81
N PHE A 547 -4.82 5.41 4.29
CA PHE A 547 -5.08 4.99 5.66
C PHE A 547 -4.54 3.58 5.93
N GLY A 548 -3.83 3.43 7.04
CA GLY A 548 -3.16 2.18 7.43
C GLY A 548 -1.75 1.99 6.86
N ALA A 549 -1.32 2.82 5.91
CA ALA A 549 0.06 2.83 5.44
C ALA A 549 1.02 3.29 6.55
N ASP A 550 2.30 2.98 6.39
CA ASP A 550 3.37 3.50 7.25
C ASP A 550 3.40 5.04 7.12
N ALA A 551 3.56 5.73 8.24
CA ALA A 551 3.69 7.18 8.26
C ALA A 551 5.11 7.62 7.86
N ASP A 552 5.55 7.17 6.68
CA ASP A 552 6.82 7.54 6.06
C ASP A 552 6.55 8.57 4.97
N PHE A 553 6.91 9.82 5.21
CA PHE A 553 6.57 10.93 4.31
C PHE A 553 7.61 12.04 4.34
N VAL A 554 7.63 12.84 3.27
CA VAL A 554 8.48 14.01 3.12
C VAL A 554 7.64 15.27 3.08
N VAL A 555 8.14 16.33 3.70
CA VAL A 555 7.58 17.67 3.64
C VAL A 555 8.39 18.49 2.66
N LEU A 556 7.74 18.99 1.63
CA LEU A 556 8.35 19.67 0.49
C LEU A 556 7.78 21.08 0.33
N ASP A 557 8.63 22.03 -0.05
CA ASP A 557 8.15 23.33 -0.53
C ASP A 557 7.63 23.26 -1.99
N ASP A 558 7.12 24.37 -2.52
CA ASP A 558 6.59 24.45 -3.89
C ASP A 558 7.64 24.19 -4.98
N SER A 559 8.93 24.29 -4.64
CA SER A 559 10.05 23.98 -5.54
C SER A 559 10.58 22.54 -5.32
N LEU A 560 9.85 21.73 -4.55
CA LEU A 560 10.19 20.36 -4.16
C LEU A 560 11.52 20.23 -3.41
N HIS A 561 11.95 21.25 -2.66
CA HIS A 561 13.05 21.07 -1.72
C HIS A 561 12.54 20.43 -0.43
N VAL A 562 13.30 19.45 0.07
CA VAL A 562 12.99 18.75 1.32
C VAL A 562 13.17 19.68 2.51
N ARG A 563 12.09 19.84 3.28
CA ARG A 563 12.05 20.60 4.53
C ARG A 563 12.17 19.69 5.75
N ALA A 564 11.55 18.53 5.68
CA ALA A 564 11.61 17.50 6.70
C ALA A 564 11.32 16.12 6.09
N THR A 565 11.81 15.08 6.75
CA THR A 565 11.58 13.67 6.41
C THR A 565 11.11 12.98 7.67
N TYR A 566 9.99 12.28 7.58
CA TYR A 566 9.37 11.55 8.68
C TYR A 566 9.44 10.05 8.39
N ILE A 567 9.80 9.28 9.40
CA ILE A 567 9.72 7.81 9.36
C ILE A 567 8.90 7.35 10.55
N SER A 568 7.84 6.59 10.29
CA SER A 568 6.88 6.21 11.32
C SER A 568 6.32 7.42 12.10
N GLY A 569 6.17 8.56 11.44
CA GLY A 569 5.63 9.79 12.03
C GLY A 569 6.59 10.62 12.90
N GLU A 570 7.83 10.18 13.05
CA GLU A 570 8.86 10.84 13.88
C GLU A 570 9.84 11.68 13.06
#